data_AF-A0A0K2QRP6-F1
#
_entry.id   AF-A0A0K2QRP6-F1
#
_cell.length_a   1.000
_cell.length_b   1.000
_cell.length_c   1.000
_cell.angle_alpha   90.00
_cell.angle_beta   90.00
_cell.angle_gamma   90.00
#
_symmetry.space_group_name_H-M   'P 1'
#
loop_
_entity.id
_entity.type
_entity.pdbx_description
1 polymer ?
#
loop_
_entity_poly.entity_id
_entity_poly.type
_entity_poly.pdbx_seq_one_letter_code
_entity_poly.pdbx_strand_id
1 'polypeptide(L)'
;RKKAHPDRLHDELWYNDPGQMNDGPLCKCSAKARRTGIRHSIYPGEEAIKPCRPMTNNAGRLFHYRITVSPPTNFLTDRPTVIEYDDHEYIFEGFSMFAHAPLTNIPLCKVIRFNIDYTIHFIEEMMPENFCVKGLELFSLFLFRDILELYDWNLKGPLFEDSPPCCPRFHFMPRFVRFLPDGGKEVLSMHQILLYLLRCSKALVPEEEIANMLQWERNTQ
;
A
#
# COMPACT_ATOMS: atom_id res chain seq x y z
N ARG A 1 17.28 -8.24 21.84
CA ARG A 1 15.84 -8.13 22.17
C ARG A 1 14.97 -8.55 20.99
N LYS A 2 15.04 -7.92 19.80
CA LYS A 2 14.30 -8.35 18.59
C LYS A 2 14.61 -9.78 18.11
N LYS A 3 15.87 -10.22 18.21
CA LYS A 3 16.27 -11.59 17.84
C LYS A 3 15.60 -12.71 18.66
N ALA A 4 15.11 -12.39 19.87
CA ALA A 4 14.49 -13.34 20.78
C ALA A 4 12.96 -13.17 20.86
N HIS A 5 12.34 -12.53 19.86
CA HIS A 5 10.89 -12.36 19.82
C HIS A 5 10.21 -13.73 19.62
N PRO A 6 9.16 -14.07 20.39
CA PRO A 6 8.53 -15.40 20.34
C PRO A 6 7.92 -15.72 18.98
N ASP A 7 7.39 -14.71 18.27
CA ASP A 7 6.74 -14.90 16.97
C ASP A 7 7.72 -14.84 15.78
N ARG A 8 9.03 -14.88 16.04
CA ARG A 8 10.05 -14.78 15.00
C ARG A 8 10.15 -16.11 14.24
N LEU A 9 9.85 -16.07 12.95
CA LEU A 9 9.88 -17.27 12.09
C LEU A 9 11.29 -17.78 11.75
N HIS A 10 12.30 -16.88 11.68
CA HIS A 10 13.67 -17.27 11.34
C HIS A 10 14.72 -16.28 11.86
N ASP A 11 15.95 -16.75 12.04
CA ASP A 11 17.07 -15.99 12.59
C ASP A 11 17.64 -14.88 11.71
N GLU A 12 17.20 -14.82 10.46
CA GLU A 12 17.55 -13.76 9.50
C GLU A 12 16.36 -12.84 9.22
N LEU A 13 15.17 -13.18 9.70
CA LEU A 13 13.99 -12.35 9.57
C LEU A 13 13.89 -11.36 10.72
N TRP A 14 13.46 -10.16 10.37
CA TRP A 14 13.22 -9.04 11.27
C TRP A 14 11.81 -8.53 11.02
N TYR A 15 11.09 -8.21 12.08
CA TYR A 15 9.80 -7.54 12.03
C TYR A 15 10.00 -6.03 12.24
N ASN A 16 9.07 -5.24 11.74
CA ASN A 16 9.14 -3.80 11.90
C ASN A 16 8.56 -3.43 13.28
N ASP A 17 9.17 -2.43 13.93
CA ASP A 17 8.65 -1.89 15.18
C ASP A 17 8.54 -0.36 15.01
N PRO A 18 7.44 0.28 15.43
CA PRO A 18 7.30 1.73 15.33
C PRO A 18 8.48 2.47 15.98
N GLY A 19 9.12 3.36 15.21
CA GLY A 19 10.24 4.18 15.68
C GLY A 19 11.55 3.43 15.89
N GLN A 20 11.69 2.21 15.37
CA GLN A 20 12.88 1.37 15.52
C GLN A 20 13.41 0.90 14.15
N MET A 21 14.73 0.94 14.00
CA MET A 21 15.47 0.15 13.01
C MET A 21 15.78 -1.25 13.57
N ASN A 22 16.51 -2.06 12.80
CA ASN A 22 17.00 -3.37 13.24
C ASN A 22 17.94 -3.25 14.47
N ASP A 23 18.79 -2.23 14.49
CA ASP A 23 19.84 -2.06 15.49
C ASP A 23 19.54 -0.99 16.57
N GLY A 24 18.27 -0.62 16.74
CA GLY A 24 17.82 0.33 17.77
C GLY A 24 16.95 1.46 17.21
N PRO A 25 16.87 2.64 17.86
CA PRO A 25 15.89 3.66 17.49
C PRO A 25 16.15 4.24 16.10
N LEU A 26 15.07 4.51 15.37
CA LEU A 26 15.09 5.15 14.05
C LEU A 26 15.77 6.51 14.05
N CYS A 27 15.62 7.26 15.14
CA CYS A 27 16.16 8.60 15.29
C CYS A 27 16.84 8.76 16.65
N LYS A 28 18.06 9.31 16.64
CA LYS A 28 18.84 9.66 17.84
C LYS A 28 18.93 11.17 18.08
N CYS A 29 18.17 11.98 17.33
CA CYS A 29 18.12 13.42 17.51
C CYS A 29 17.46 13.78 18.85
N SER A 30 17.78 14.97 19.36
CA SER A 30 17.13 15.52 20.57
C SER A 30 15.62 15.73 20.34
N ALA A 31 14.85 15.78 21.42
CA ALA A 31 13.41 16.06 21.35
C ALA A 31 13.07 17.41 20.69
N LYS A 32 13.98 18.39 20.76
CA LYS A 32 13.83 19.67 20.04
C LYS A 32 14.05 19.48 18.54
N ALA A 33 15.09 18.74 18.15
CA ALA A 33 15.40 18.49 16.74
C ALA A 33 14.39 17.56 16.05
N ARG A 34 13.73 16.66 16.79
CA ARG A 34 12.65 15.81 16.24
C ARG A 34 11.39 16.57 15.83
N ARG A 35 11.20 17.79 16.34
CA ARG A 35 10.06 18.65 16.01
C ARG A 35 10.24 19.42 14.70
N THR A 36 11.41 19.30 14.07
CA THR A 36 11.71 19.96 12.80
C THR A 36 12.48 19.02 11.87
N GLY A 37 12.44 19.30 10.57
CA GLY A 37 13.28 18.63 9.58
C GLY A 37 12.59 17.56 8.74
N ILE A 38 12.94 17.54 7.46
CA ILE A 38 12.33 16.69 6.43
C ILE A 38 12.52 15.19 6.69
N ARG A 39 13.60 14.79 7.39
CA ARG A 39 13.84 13.38 7.76
C ARG A 39 12.88 12.85 8.83
N HIS A 40 12.16 13.75 9.52
CA HIS A 40 11.10 13.40 10.46
C HIS A 40 9.70 13.54 9.82
N SER A 41 9.63 13.60 8.48
CA SER A 41 8.39 13.81 7.72
C SER A 41 7.68 15.12 8.07
N ILE A 42 8.46 16.17 8.36
CA ILE A 42 7.98 17.52 8.61
C ILE A 42 8.38 18.39 7.43
N TYR A 43 7.42 18.65 6.55
CA TYR A 43 7.58 19.44 5.33
C TYR A 43 7.04 20.85 5.55
N PRO A 44 7.91 21.90 5.53
CA PRO A 44 7.46 23.27 5.73
C PRO A 44 6.44 23.72 4.67
N GLY A 45 5.40 24.44 5.11
CA GLY A 45 4.32 24.92 4.24
C GLY A 45 3.17 23.93 4.06
N GLU A 46 3.32 22.68 4.50
CA GLU A 46 2.22 21.72 4.51
C GLU A 46 1.27 21.95 5.69
N GLU A 47 -0.03 22.09 5.41
CA GLU A 47 -1.09 22.26 6.42
C GLU A 47 -2.00 21.03 6.51
N ALA A 48 -2.73 20.84 7.61
CA ALA A 48 -3.64 19.70 7.77
C ALA A 48 -4.71 19.67 6.65
N ILE A 49 -4.88 18.50 6.00
CA ILE A 49 -5.89 18.35 4.94
C ILE A 49 -7.26 18.09 5.58
N LYS A 50 -8.24 18.93 5.23
CA LYS A 50 -9.64 18.72 5.62
C LYS A 50 -10.11 17.31 5.20
N PRO A 51 -10.78 16.52 6.05
CA PRO A 51 -11.23 15.19 5.66
C PRO A 51 -12.11 15.19 4.41
N CYS A 52 -12.02 14.13 3.59
CA CYS A 52 -12.97 13.87 2.51
C CYS A 52 -14.29 13.31 3.05
N ARG A 53 -15.35 13.30 2.23
CA ARG A 53 -16.57 12.57 2.56
C ARG A 53 -16.31 11.06 2.44
N PRO A 54 -16.43 10.26 3.51
CA PRO A 54 -15.91 8.90 3.52
C PRO A 54 -16.61 7.97 2.52
N MET A 55 -17.93 8.11 2.36
CA MET A 55 -18.74 7.20 1.54
C MET A 55 -18.87 7.64 0.07
N THR A 56 -18.07 8.61 -0.39
CA THR A 56 -18.06 9.05 -1.79
C THR A 56 -16.64 9.01 -2.37
N ASN A 57 -16.50 9.11 -3.69
CA ASN A 57 -15.19 9.14 -4.36
C ASN A 57 -14.50 10.51 -4.30
N ASN A 58 -15.23 11.58 -3.97
CA ASN A 58 -14.73 12.96 -3.90
C ASN A 58 -14.04 13.44 -5.21
N ALA A 59 -14.54 13.01 -6.38
CA ALA A 59 -13.93 13.29 -7.68
C ALA A 59 -13.65 14.78 -7.97
N GLY A 60 -14.47 15.71 -7.46
CA GLY A 60 -14.25 17.16 -7.62
C GLY A 60 -13.15 17.76 -6.73
N ARG A 61 -12.51 16.96 -5.87
CA ARG A 61 -11.49 17.40 -4.91
C ARG A 61 -10.19 16.59 -5.02
N LEU A 62 -10.24 15.42 -5.62
CA LEU A 62 -9.11 14.53 -5.78
C LEU A 62 -8.61 14.52 -7.22
N PHE A 63 -7.30 14.45 -7.39
CA PHE A 63 -6.61 14.35 -8.68
C PHE A 63 -6.02 12.94 -8.80
N HIS A 64 -6.34 12.25 -9.90
CA HIS A 64 -6.01 10.84 -10.10
C HIS A 64 -4.77 10.66 -10.98
N TYR A 65 -3.85 9.84 -10.50
CA TYR A 65 -2.63 9.47 -11.20
C TYR A 65 -2.42 7.96 -11.14
N ARG A 66 -2.16 7.32 -12.28
CA ARG A 66 -1.66 5.95 -12.32
C ARG A 66 -0.16 5.94 -12.04
N ILE A 67 0.26 5.12 -11.09
CA ILE A 67 1.67 4.92 -10.77
C ILE A 67 2.22 3.79 -11.66
N THR A 68 3.30 4.05 -12.37
CA THR A 68 4.04 3.02 -13.12
C THR A 68 5.53 3.10 -12.84
N VAL A 69 6.24 1.99 -13.05
CA VAL A 69 7.68 1.89 -12.84
C VAL A 69 8.35 1.42 -14.13
N SER A 70 9.45 2.10 -14.49
CA SER A 70 10.28 1.76 -15.66
C SER A 70 11.74 1.62 -15.23
N PRO A 71 12.46 0.56 -15.62
CA PRO A 71 11.99 -0.60 -16.38
C PRO A 71 11.05 -1.50 -15.54
N PRO A 72 10.26 -2.39 -16.16
CA PRO A 72 9.33 -3.26 -15.44
C PRO A 72 9.97 -4.57 -14.92
N THR A 73 11.30 -4.64 -14.85
CA THR A 73 12.09 -5.87 -14.67
C THR A 73 11.69 -6.74 -13.47
N ASN A 74 11.45 -6.15 -12.30
CA ASN A 74 11.01 -6.88 -11.10
C ASN A 74 9.49 -6.81 -10.86
N PHE A 75 8.72 -6.22 -11.79
CA PHE A 75 7.28 -6.00 -11.63
C PHE A 75 6.43 -6.91 -12.52
N LEU A 76 7.01 -7.47 -13.58
CA LEU A 76 6.38 -8.53 -14.36
C LEU A 76 6.71 -9.89 -13.73
N THR A 77 5.65 -10.63 -13.40
CA THR A 77 5.73 -11.99 -12.83
C THR A 77 4.86 -12.92 -13.67
N ASP A 78 5.30 -14.15 -13.82
CA ASP A 78 4.57 -15.21 -14.53
C ASP A 78 3.30 -15.63 -13.77
N ARG A 79 3.22 -15.28 -12.47
CA ARG A 79 2.07 -15.55 -11.59
C ARG A 79 1.62 -14.25 -10.91
N PRO A 80 0.91 -13.37 -11.61
CA PRO A 80 0.40 -12.14 -11.02
C PRO A 80 -0.78 -12.43 -10.09
N THR A 81 -1.13 -11.47 -9.24
CA THR A 81 -2.38 -11.55 -8.47
C THR A 81 -3.56 -11.36 -9.41
N VAL A 82 -4.47 -12.35 -9.45
CA VAL A 82 -5.66 -12.35 -10.28
C VAL A 82 -6.91 -12.39 -9.40
N ILE A 83 -7.91 -11.59 -9.78
CA ILE A 83 -9.25 -11.63 -9.20
C ILE A 83 -10.24 -12.01 -10.30
N GLU A 84 -10.97 -13.10 -10.07
CA GLU A 84 -12.10 -13.48 -10.92
C GLU A 84 -13.37 -12.74 -10.47
N TYR A 85 -14.05 -12.12 -11.43
CA TYR A 85 -15.33 -11.46 -11.24
C TYR A 85 -16.14 -11.49 -12.53
N ASP A 86 -17.41 -11.86 -12.43
CA ASP A 86 -18.36 -11.89 -13.54
C ASP A 86 -17.82 -12.67 -14.76
N ASP A 87 -17.27 -13.87 -14.53
CA ASP A 87 -16.64 -14.74 -15.54
C ASP A 87 -15.40 -14.16 -16.26
N HIS A 88 -14.74 -13.17 -15.64
CA HIS A 88 -13.52 -12.59 -16.18
C HIS A 88 -12.40 -12.46 -15.16
N GLU A 89 -11.18 -12.57 -15.66
CA GLU A 89 -9.95 -12.38 -14.89
C GLU A 89 -9.50 -10.91 -14.95
N TYR A 90 -9.26 -10.33 -13.77
CA TYR A 90 -8.65 -9.02 -13.62
C TYR A 90 -7.27 -9.19 -12.99
N ILE A 91 -6.25 -8.64 -13.65
CA ILE A 91 -4.84 -8.82 -13.27
C ILE A 91 -4.35 -7.55 -12.57
N PHE A 92 -3.59 -7.73 -11.49
CA PHE A 92 -2.97 -6.60 -10.80
C PHE A 92 -2.02 -5.80 -11.71
N GLU A 93 -2.24 -4.48 -11.79
CA GLU A 93 -1.50 -3.54 -12.64
C GLU A 93 -1.00 -2.34 -11.82
N GLY A 94 -0.53 -2.59 -10.59
CA GLY A 94 0.00 -1.55 -9.71
C GLY A 94 -1.09 -0.73 -9.02
N PHE A 95 -0.83 0.57 -8.83
CA PHE A 95 -1.65 1.44 -7.99
C PHE A 95 -2.08 2.71 -8.71
N SER A 96 -3.32 3.12 -8.43
CA SER A 96 -3.79 4.48 -8.62
C SER A 96 -3.53 5.29 -7.34
N MET A 97 -3.09 6.53 -7.50
CA MET A 97 -2.89 7.51 -6.45
C MET A 97 -3.88 8.66 -6.61
N PHE A 98 -4.44 9.12 -5.50
CA PHE A 98 -5.33 10.28 -5.46
C PHE A 98 -4.74 11.35 -4.56
N ALA A 99 -4.41 12.51 -5.13
CA ALA A 99 -3.86 13.66 -4.44
C ALA A 99 -4.94 14.73 -4.20
N HIS A 100 -4.79 15.52 -3.13
CA HIS A 100 -5.71 16.64 -2.82
C HIS A 100 -5.34 17.95 -3.56
N ALA A 101 -4.26 17.93 -4.33
CA ALA A 101 -3.78 19.03 -5.16
C ALA A 101 -3.17 18.45 -6.44
N PRO A 102 -3.25 19.18 -7.58
CA PRO A 102 -2.67 18.72 -8.83
C PRO A 102 -1.15 18.68 -8.74
N LEU A 103 -0.56 17.67 -9.34
CA LEU A 103 0.89 17.49 -9.44
C LEU A 103 1.41 18.22 -10.69
N THR A 104 1.80 19.48 -10.53
CA THR A 104 2.38 20.28 -11.63
C THR A 104 3.90 20.33 -11.53
N ASN A 105 4.59 20.18 -12.66
CA ASN A 105 6.04 20.32 -12.78
C ASN A 105 6.87 19.48 -11.78
N ILE A 106 6.43 18.26 -11.47
CA ILE A 106 7.16 17.36 -10.56
C ILE A 106 8.34 16.71 -11.32
N PRO A 107 9.56 16.77 -10.78
CA PRO A 107 10.71 16.11 -11.40
C PRO A 107 10.53 14.59 -11.42
N LEU A 108 11.20 13.93 -12.36
CA LEU A 108 11.20 12.47 -12.43
C LEU A 108 11.74 11.88 -11.12
N CYS A 109 10.97 10.96 -10.54
CA CYS A 109 11.37 10.23 -9.34
C CYS A 109 12.22 9.03 -9.76
N LYS A 110 13.51 9.06 -9.45
CA LYS A 110 14.45 7.96 -9.70
C LYS A 110 14.87 7.29 -8.40
N VAL A 111 14.89 5.97 -8.38
CA VAL A 111 15.29 5.16 -7.23
C VAL A 111 16.11 3.97 -7.70
N ILE A 112 17.25 3.74 -7.04
CA ILE A 112 18.07 2.56 -7.30
C ILE A 112 17.64 1.46 -6.34
N ARG A 113 17.17 0.33 -6.88
CA ARG A 113 16.83 -0.87 -6.11
C ARG A 113 17.22 -2.11 -6.92
N PHE A 114 17.71 -3.15 -6.24
CA PHE A 114 18.26 -4.35 -6.91
C PHE A 114 19.36 -4.03 -7.95
N ASN A 115 20.14 -2.97 -7.70
CA ASN A 115 21.13 -2.43 -8.64
C ASN A 115 20.56 -2.00 -10.00
N ILE A 116 19.27 -1.70 -10.07
CA ILE A 116 18.58 -1.16 -11.25
C ILE A 116 18.10 0.25 -10.93
N ASP A 117 18.36 1.20 -11.84
CA ASP A 117 17.83 2.57 -11.77
C ASP A 117 16.39 2.57 -12.29
N TYR A 118 15.43 2.62 -11.35
CA TYR A 118 14.02 2.69 -11.63
C TYR A 118 13.54 4.13 -11.68
N THR A 119 12.74 4.46 -12.68
CA THR A 119 11.97 5.70 -12.76
C THR A 119 10.50 5.43 -12.43
N ILE A 120 9.97 6.15 -11.46
CA ILE A 120 8.55 6.11 -11.09
C ILE A 120 7.83 7.24 -11.83
N HIS A 121 6.77 6.89 -12.55
CA HIS A 121 5.94 7.82 -13.30
C HIS A 121 4.57 7.96 -12.65
N PHE A 122 4.06 9.18 -12.65
CA PHE A 122 2.70 9.52 -12.23
C PHE A 122 1.95 10.02 -13.46
N ILE A 123 1.18 9.14 -14.09
CA ILE A 123 0.47 9.43 -15.34
C ILE A 123 -0.94 9.86 -14.97
N GLU A 124 -1.30 11.11 -15.30
CA GLU A 124 -2.66 11.60 -15.08
C GLU A 124 -3.65 10.82 -15.95
N GLU A 125 -4.72 10.33 -15.33
CA GLU A 125 -5.77 9.54 -16.00
C GLU A 125 -7.15 9.98 -15.51
N MET A 126 -8.18 9.66 -16.29
CA MET A 126 -9.57 9.90 -15.90
C MET A 126 -9.87 9.28 -14.53
N MET A 127 -10.64 10.00 -13.71
CA MET A 127 -11.07 9.55 -12.38
C MET A 127 -11.89 8.26 -12.49
N PRO A 128 -11.50 7.15 -11.82
CA PRO A 128 -12.36 5.97 -11.72
C PRO A 128 -13.62 6.29 -10.91
N GLU A 129 -14.77 5.78 -11.33
CA GLU A 129 -16.05 6.13 -10.70
C GLU A 129 -16.35 5.26 -9.47
N ASN A 130 -16.03 3.97 -9.55
CA ASN A 130 -16.56 2.94 -8.66
C ASN A 130 -15.68 2.67 -7.42
N PHE A 131 -15.44 3.71 -6.61
CA PHE A 131 -14.78 3.59 -5.31
C PHE A 131 -15.35 4.57 -4.28
N CYS A 132 -15.03 4.38 -3.00
CA CYS A 132 -15.25 5.37 -1.95
C CYS A 132 -13.98 5.56 -1.13
N VAL A 133 -13.77 6.77 -0.59
CA VAL A 133 -12.55 7.09 0.18
C VAL A 133 -12.39 6.17 1.38
N LYS A 134 -13.48 5.80 2.06
CA LYS A 134 -13.44 4.87 3.19
C LYS A 134 -12.90 3.49 2.81
N GLY A 135 -13.26 3.00 1.62
CA GLY A 135 -12.73 1.73 1.09
C GLY A 135 -11.22 1.80 0.86
N LEU A 136 -10.73 2.92 0.32
CA LEU A 136 -9.29 3.15 0.12
C LEU A 136 -8.54 3.22 1.46
N GLU A 137 -9.10 3.90 2.45
CA GLU A 137 -8.50 4.00 3.79
C GLU A 137 -8.43 2.65 4.50
N LEU A 138 -9.51 1.87 4.47
CA LEU A 138 -9.55 0.53 5.07
C LEU A 138 -8.51 -0.38 4.41
N PHE A 139 -8.46 -0.39 3.07
CA PHE A 139 -7.48 -1.15 2.33
C PHE A 139 -6.04 -0.70 2.65
N SER A 140 -5.80 0.61 2.71
CA SER A 140 -4.47 1.17 3.01
C SER A 140 -4.02 0.80 4.42
N LEU A 141 -4.91 0.86 5.42
CA LEU A 141 -4.59 0.42 6.78
C LEU A 141 -4.30 -1.08 6.82
N PHE A 142 -5.14 -1.89 6.17
CA PHE A 142 -4.93 -3.33 6.11
C PHE A 142 -3.60 -3.68 5.43
N LEU A 143 -3.37 -3.22 4.20
CA LEU A 143 -2.17 -3.60 3.45
C LEU A 143 -0.91 -2.95 4.02
N PHE A 144 -0.88 -1.63 4.17
CA PHE A 144 0.36 -0.91 4.47
C PHE A 144 0.73 -0.98 5.95
N ARG A 145 -0.23 -1.08 6.87
CA ARG A 145 0.06 -1.16 8.31
C ARG A 145 0.01 -2.60 8.81
N ASP A 146 -1.04 -3.34 8.51
CA ASP A 146 -1.26 -4.65 9.15
C ASP A 146 -0.50 -5.78 8.42
N ILE A 147 -0.39 -5.73 7.08
CA ILE A 147 0.33 -6.75 6.30
C ILE A 147 1.82 -6.39 6.09
N LEU A 148 2.12 -5.15 5.71
CA LEU A 148 3.48 -4.71 5.35
C LEU A 148 4.21 -3.94 6.46
N GLU A 149 3.54 -3.65 7.57
CA GLU A 149 4.14 -3.03 8.75
C GLU A 149 4.92 -1.72 8.48
N LEU A 150 4.40 -0.85 7.62
CA LEU A 150 5.03 0.45 7.26
C LEU A 150 4.79 1.53 8.33
N TYR A 151 5.13 1.22 9.59
CA TYR A 151 4.72 2.02 10.76
C TYR A 151 5.18 3.48 10.77
N ASP A 152 6.42 3.75 10.36
CA ASP A 152 6.99 5.10 10.35
C ASP A 152 6.70 5.87 9.05
N TRP A 153 5.89 5.29 8.14
CA TRP A 153 5.45 5.94 6.90
C TRP A 153 4.23 6.82 7.13
N ASN A 154 4.47 8.06 7.54
CA ASN A 154 3.40 9.00 7.89
C ASN A 154 2.94 9.86 6.70
N LEU A 155 1.71 9.64 6.26
CA LEU A 155 1.06 10.42 5.19
C LEU A 155 0.13 11.52 5.70
N LYS A 156 -0.06 11.69 7.01
CA LYS A 156 -0.95 12.72 7.59
C LYS A 156 -0.19 13.96 8.07
N GLY A 157 1.13 13.89 8.11
CA GLY A 157 1.98 14.91 8.71
C GLY A 157 2.05 14.75 10.24
N PRO A 158 2.76 15.66 10.95
CA PRO A 158 2.92 15.56 12.38
C PRO A 158 1.55 15.65 13.08
N LEU A 159 1.16 14.57 13.77
CA LEU A 159 -0.04 14.52 14.60
C LEU A 159 0.34 14.95 16.03
N PHE A 160 -0.11 16.12 16.43
CA PHE A 160 -0.10 16.57 17.83
C PHE A 160 -1.41 16.10 18.52
N GLU A 161 -1.40 15.92 19.84
CA GLU A 161 -2.53 15.34 20.61
C GLU A 161 -3.89 16.03 20.34
N ASP A 162 -3.89 17.33 20.02
CA ASP A 162 -5.10 18.13 19.71
C ASP A 162 -5.36 18.33 18.21
N SER A 163 -4.69 17.58 17.34
CA SER A 163 -4.83 17.79 15.89
C SER A 163 -6.24 17.42 15.42
N PRO A 164 -6.91 18.30 14.65
CA PRO A 164 -8.21 17.98 14.10
C PRO A 164 -8.12 16.75 13.19
N PRO A 165 -9.23 16.01 12.99
CA PRO A 165 -9.27 14.92 12.02
C PRO A 165 -8.75 15.39 10.67
N CYS A 166 -7.80 14.66 10.10
CA CYS A 166 -7.18 15.01 8.82
C CYS A 166 -7.13 13.81 7.86
N CYS A 167 -7.22 14.14 6.58
CA CYS A 167 -7.00 13.20 5.48
C CYS A 167 -5.51 12.91 5.34
N PRO A 168 -5.09 11.71 4.89
CA PRO A 168 -3.74 11.55 4.36
C PRO A 168 -3.52 12.45 3.13
N ARG A 169 -2.26 12.79 2.85
CA ARG A 169 -1.85 13.54 1.66
C ARG A 169 -2.31 12.86 0.37
N PHE A 170 -2.15 11.54 0.32
CA PHE A 170 -2.46 10.69 -0.81
C PHE A 170 -3.33 9.50 -0.37
N HIS A 171 -4.28 9.12 -1.21
CA HIS A 171 -4.98 7.84 -1.12
C HIS A 171 -4.49 6.90 -2.21
N PHE A 172 -4.52 5.59 -1.96
CA PHE A 172 -4.08 4.58 -2.91
C PHE A 172 -5.19 3.56 -3.16
N MET A 173 -5.39 3.21 -4.43
CA MET A 173 -6.29 2.14 -4.87
C MET A 173 -5.48 1.11 -5.66
N PRO A 174 -5.53 -0.19 -5.30
CA PRO A 174 -4.96 -1.24 -6.13
C PRO A 174 -5.71 -1.32 -7.46
N ARG A 175 -4.98 -1.44 -8.57
CA ARG A 175 -5.58 -1.60 -9.90
C ARG A 175 -5.60 -3.06 -10.28
N PHE A 176 -6.79 -3.59 -10.52
CA PHE A 176 -6.99 -4.88 -11.16
C PHE A 176 -7.68 -4.59 -12.49
N VAL A 177 -7.02 -4.95 -13.59
CA VAL A 177 -7.45 -4.54 -14.92
C VAL A 177 -7.70 -5.73 -15.83
N ARG A 178 -8.64 -5.55 -16.74
CA ARG A 178 -8.91 -6.45 -17.85
C ARG A 178 -8.80 -5.67 -19.16
N PHE A 179 -8.16 -6.27 -20.16
CA PHE A 179 -8.09 -5.70 -21.50
C PHE A 179 -9.39 -5.97 -22.24
N LEU A 180 -9.93 -4.93 -22.88
CA LEU A 180 -11.13 -5.03 -23.70
C LEU A 180 -10.76 -5.26 -25.18
N PRO A 181 -11.61 -5.92 -25.98
CA PRO A 181 -11.32 -6.21 -27.40
C PRO A 181 -11.09 -4.97 -28.27
N ASP A 182 -11.63 -3.82 -27.86
CA ASP A 182 -11.49 -2.53 -28.54
C ASP A 182 -10.19 -1.79 -28.19
N GLY A 183 -9.31 -2.42 -27.39
CA GLY A 183 -8.06 -1.82 -26.91
C GLY A 183 -8.22 -0.99 -25.64
N GLY A 184 -9.43 -0.88 -25.09
CA GLY A 184 -9.68 -0.27 -23.79
C GLY A 184 -9.18 -1.12 -22.63
N LYS A 185 -9.23 -0.53 -21.43
CA LYS A 185 -9.04 -1.27 -20.17
C LYS A 185 -10.20 -0.99 -19.25
N GLU A 186 -10.66 -2.04 -18.58
CA GLU A 186 -11.60 -1.94 -17.50
C GLU A 186 -10.89 -2.10 -16.16
N VAL A 187 -11.19 -1.24 -15.19
CA VAL A 187 -10.62 -1.29 -13.84
C VAL A 187 -11.69 -1.83 -12.88
N LEU A 188 -11.35 -2.89 -12.16
CA LEU A 188 -12.25 -3.51 -11.19
C LEU A 188 -12.58 -2.52 -10.06
N SER A 189 -13.85 -2.49 -9.67
CA SER A 189 -14.33 -1.61 -8.60
C SER A 189 -13.74 -1.96 -7.23
N MET A 190 -13.58 -0.95 -6.37
CA MET A 190 -12.95 -1.14 -5.05
C MET A 190 -13.73 -2.10 -4.14
N HIS A 191 -15.06 -2.14 -4.25
CA HIS A 191 -15.87 -3.02 -3.41
C HIS A 191 -15.66 -4.51 -3.75
N GLN A 192 -15.45 -4.85 -5.02
CA GLN A 192 -15.13 -6.22 -5.43
C GLN A 192 -13.77 -6.66 -4.92
N ILE A 193 -12.80 -5.75 -4.87
CA ILE A 193 -11.47 -6.02 -4.28
C ILE A 193 -11.61 -6.33 -2.79
N LEU A 194 -12.40 -5.56 -2.04
CA LEU A 194 -12.66 -5.83 -0.62
C LEU A 194 -13.40 -7.17 -0.41
N LEU A 195 -14.39 -7.49 -1.25
CA LEU A 195 -15.09 -8.78 -1.20
C LEU A 195 -14.15 -9.95 -1.49
N TYR A 196 -13.25 -9.80 -2.46
CA TYR A 196 -12.20 -10.79 -2.73
C TYR A 196 -11.33 -11.03 -1.49
N LEU A 197 -10.82 -9.96 -0.86
CA LEU A 197 -10.01 -10.08 0.36
C LEU A 197 -10.76 -10.80 1.49
N LEU A 198 -12.06 -10.50 1.68
CA LEU A 198 -12.88 -11.20 2.67
C LEU A 198 -13.03 -12.69 2.36
N ARG A 199 -13.26 -13.07 1.09
CA ARG A 199 -13.37 -14.48 0.67
C ARG A 199 -12.05 -15.23 0.79
N CYS A 200 -10.93 -14.55 0.55
CA CYS A 200 -9.59 -15.13 0.65
C CYS A 200 -9.06 -15.16 2.09
N SER A 201 -9.69 -14.44 3.03
CA SER A 201 -9.34 -14.44 4.45
C SER A 201 -9.84 -15.71 5.15
N LYS A 202 -9.32 -16.86 4.74
CA LYS A 202 -9.57 -18.18 5.33
C LYS A 202 -8.25 -18.87 5.65
N ALA A 203 -8.28 -19.82 6.58
CA ALA A 203 -7.12 -20.66 6.86
C ALA A 203 -6.67 -21.36 5.56
N LEU A 204 -5.38 -21.34 5.27
CA LEU A 204 -4.82 -22.01 4.10
C LEU A 204 -5.03 -23.52 4.17
N VAL A 205 -4.90 -24.07 5.38
CA VAL A 205 -5.12 -25.48 5.71
C VAL A 205 -6.17 -25.53 6.84
N PRO A 206 -7.27 -26.27 6.68
CA PRO A 206 -8.23 -26.50 7.76
C PRO A 206 -7.57 -27.21 8.94
N GLU A 207 -7.96 -26.86 10.17
CA GLU A 207 -7.31 -27.38 11.38
C GLU A 207 -7.35 -28.91 11.47
N GLU A 208 -8.46 -29.50 11.04
CA GLU A 208 -8.67 -30.94 10.94
C GLU A 208 -7.72 -31.66 9.97
N GLU A 209 -7.19 -30.97 8.96
CA GLU A 209 -6.28 -31.54 7.95
C GLU A 209 -4.80 -31.40 8.32
N ILE A 210 -4.47 -30.55 9.31
CA ILE A 210 -3.08 -30.30 9.73
C ILE A 210 -2.39 -31.60 10.16
N ALA A 211 -3.08 -32.45 10.93
CA ALA A 211 -2.53 -33.72 11.41
C ALA A 211 -2.17 -34.68 10.26
N ASN A 212 -2.98 -34.71 9.20
CA ASN A 212 -2.75 -35.57 8.04
C ASN A 212 -1.57 -35.07 7.21
N MET A 213 -1.43 -33.75 7.03
CA MET A 213 -0.28 -33.15 6.33
C MET A 213 1.05 -33.44 7.03
N LEU A 214 1.09 -33.31 8.37
CA LEU A 214 2.29 -33.64 9.16
C LEU A 214 2.69 -35.12 9.05
N GLN A 215 1.72 -36.00 8.80
CA GLN A 215 1.97 -37.42 8.62
C GLN A 215 2.48 -37.73 7.20
N TRP A 216 2.05 -37.00 6.17
CA TRP A 216 2.55 -37.14 4.80
C TRP A 216 4.01 -36.72 4.66
N GLU A 217 4.43 -35.63 5.30
CA GLU A 217 5.84 -35.19 5.29
C GLU A 217 6.79 -36.22 5.91
N ARG A 218 6.35 -36.92 6.97
CA ARG A 218 7.16 -37.98 7.62
C ARG A 218 7.31 -39.24 6.77
N ASN A 219 6.37 -39.49 5.86
CA ASN A 219 6.39 -40.67 4.98
C ASN A 219 7.09 -40.40 3.64
N THR A 220 7.49 -39.15 3.37
CA THR A 220 8.22 -38.76 2.16
C THR A 220 9.69 -38.38 2.42
N GLN A 221 10.16 -38.47 3.67
CA GLN A 221 11.58 -38.53 4.04
C GLN A 221 12.03 -39.99 4.17
#